data_AF-A0A6J2XRV6-F1
#
_entry.id   AF-A0A6J2XRV6-F1
#
_cell.length_a   1.000
_cell.length_b   1.000
_cell.length_c   1.000
_cell.angle_alpha   90.00
_cell.angle_beta   90.00
_cell.angle_gamma   90.00
#
_symmetry.space_group_name_H-M   'P 1'
#
loop_
_entity.id
_entity.type
_entity.pdbx_description
1 polymer ?
#
loop_
_entity_poly.entity_id
_entity_poly.type
_entity_poly.pdbx_seq_one_letter_code
_entity_poly.pdbx_strand_id
1 'polypeptide(L)'
;MTAAAYTIKNKLDEMGIELATNKTEMVILAGRQKMEEVEFSWCNTNIKSTRAVKYMGVWLDKDARMTTHIRKLQEKTEAIIKQLSRVMPNLKGPVAEKRRTLASVVSSTILYASPIWERALKYKLYENILDSINRKIALRVTSAYRTSPTKAILVLAGIPPIKLQTEQRSLVYKHGDQFRFEARNIILDKWQDAWSQYQGWAKTFILDVRFWVNCKAINIDHFVTQAITGNGVFGTYLKRIGKRDSDTCTYCNTVDSPGHTIFLCPRWQTIREETEEICQRKPEENTVGITISEDEGKCRAIISMLHTIMKHKVDDEIKPKNW
;
A
#
# COMPACT_ATOMS: atom_id res chain seq x y z
N MET A 1 -42.55 -16.98 -3.54
CA MET A 1 -41.33 -17.35 -2.80
C MET A 1 -41.52 -18.57 -1.90
N THR A 2 -42.75 -18.92 -1.52
CA THR A 2 -43.08 -20.09 -0.69
C THR A 2 -42.63 -21.42 -1.31
N ALA A 3 -42.81 -21.63 -2.62
CA ALA A 3 -42.46 -22.90 -3.27
C ALA A 3 -40.97 -23.29 -3.14
N ALA A 4 -40.04 -22.37 -3.46
CA ALA A 4 -38.60 -22.64 -3.39
C ALA A 4 -38.14 -22.99 -1.97
N ALA A 5 -38.70 -22.31 -0.97
CA ALA A 5 -38.35 -22.55 0.41
C ALA A 5 -38.92 -23.88 0.94
N TYR A 6 -40.14 -24.27 0.52
CA TYR A 6 -40.67 -25.60 0.79
C TYR A 6 -39.84 -26.70 0.13
N THR A 7 -39.34 -26.49 -1.10
CA THR A 7 -38.42 -27.45 -1.75
C THR A 7 -37.11 -27.61 -0.97
N ILE A 8 -36.55 -26.51 -0.46
CA ILE A 8 -35.36 -26.54 0.39
C ILE A 8 -35.66 -27.28 1.69
N LYS A 9 -36.83 -27.05 2.29
CA LYS A 9 -37.27 -27.75 3.52
C LYS A 9 -37.31 -29.25 3.34
N ASN A 10 -38.06 -29.73 2.34
CA ASN A 10 -38.20 -31.17 2.11
C ASN A 10 -36.84 -31.83 1.88
N LYS A 11 -35.93 -31.13 1.17
CA LYS A 11 -34.59 -31.66 0.90
C LYS A 11 -33.70 -31.69 2.14
N LEU A 12 -33.81 -30.70 3.02
CA LEU A 12 -33.10 -30.70 4.30
C LEU A 12 -33.64 -31.80 5.24
N ASP A 13 -34.96 -31.97 5.27
CA ASP A 13 -35.64 -33.02 6.05
C ASP A 13 -35.25 -34.42 5.54
N GLU A 14 -35.19 -34.65 4.21
CA GLU A 14 -34.67 -35.88 3.59
C GLU A 14 -33.22 -36.18 3.97
N MET A 15 -32.41 -35.13 4.17
CA MET A 15 -31.02 -35.26 4.60
C MET A 15 -30.87 -35.39 6.13
N GLY A 16 -31.96 -35.30 6.89
CA GLY A 16 -31.94 -35.31 8.36
C GLY A 16 -31.30 -34.06 8.98
N ILE A 17 -31.32 -32.92 8.27
CA ILE A 17 -30.68 -31.68 8.70
C ILE A 17 -31.74 -30.68 9.17
N GLU A 18 -31.75 -30.39 10.47
CA GLU A 18 -32.60 -29.34 11.03
C GLU A 18 -31.95 -27.95 10.94
N LEU A 19 -32.75 -26.96 10.56
CA LEU A 19 -32.29 -25.59 10.35
C LEU A 19 -32.50 -24.76 11.63
N ALA A 20 -31.41 -24.24 12.21
CA ALA A 20 -31.48 -23.39 13.39
C ALA A 20 -32.01 -21.99 13.03
N THR A 21 -33.31 -21.77 13.21
CA THR A 21 -34.01 -20.53 12.78
C THR A 21 -33.41 -19.26 13.40
N ASN A 22 -32.94 -19.34 14.65
CA ASN A 22 -32.29 -18.22 15.36
C ASN A 22 -30.93 -17.79 14.79
N LYS A 23 -30.28 -18.65 14.00
CA LYS A 23 -28.98 -18.39 13.35
C LYS A 23 -29.14 -18.15 11.85
N THR A 24 -30.36 -18.20 11.34
CA THR A 24 -30.63 -18.14 9.90
C THR A 24 -30.91 -16.71 9.49
N GLU A 25 -30.09 -16.20 8.58
CA GLU A 25 -30.32 -14.92 7.93
C GLU A 25 -30.68 -15.14 6.46
N MET A 26 -31.58 -14.31 5.93
CA MET A 26 -31.99 -14.35 4.53
C MET A 26 -31.56 -13.06 3.83
N VAL A 27 -30.98 -13.19 2.65
CA VAL A 27 -30.78 -12.08 1.70
C VAL A 27 -31.35 -12.48 0.34
N ILE A 28 -32.09 -11.57 -0.28
CA ILE A 28 -32.63 -11.77 -1.62
C ILE A 28 -31.70 -11.09 -2.61
N LEU A 29 -31.06 -11.87 -3.47
CA LEU A 29 -30.16 -11.38 -4.50
C LEU A 29 -30.97 -10.93 -5.73
N ALA A 30 -31.61 -9.77 -5.63
CA ALA A 30 -32.44 -9.18 -6.69
C ALA A 30 -31.64 -8.28 -7.67
N GLY A 31 -30.34 -8.10 -7.44
CA GLY A 31 -29.51 -7.22 -8.25
C GLY A 31 -30.00 -5.76 -8.19
N ARG A 32 -30.23 -5.13 -9.33
CA ARG A 32 -30.69 -3.72 -9.36
C ARG A 32 -32.18 -3.54 -9.08
N GLN A 33 -32.96 -4.63 -9.02
CA GLN A 33 -34.40 -4.54 -8.82
C GLN A 33 -34.71 -4.14 -7.38
N LYS A 34 -35.62 -3.18 -7.23
CA LYS A 34 -36.13 -2.78 -5.92
C LYS A 34 -37.15 -3.83 -5.49
N MET A 35 -36.73 -4.77 -4.65
CA MET A 35 -37.65 -5.68 -3.96
C MET A 35 -37.96 -5.14 -2.57
N GLU A 36 -39.22 -5.28 -2.19
CA GLU A 36 -39.69 -5.06 -0.82
C GLU A 36 -39.10 -6.11 0.12
N GLU A 37 -39.08 -5.80 1.41
CA GLU A 37 -38.67 -6.77 2.42
C GLU A 37 -39.68 -7.91 2.44
N VAL A 38 -39.18 -9.14 2.30
CA VAL A 38 -40.02 -10.33 2.31
C VAL A 38 -39.80 -11.07 3.61
N GLU A 39 -40.91 -11.44 4.24
CA GLU A 39 -40.94 -12.28 5.41
C GLU A 39 -41.20 -13.73 4.99
N PHE A 40 -40.43 -14.62 5.59
CA PHE A 40 -40.54 -16.05 5.34
C PHE A 40 -40.79 -16.76 6.66
N SER A 41 -41.88 -17.53 6.75
CA SER A 41 -42.18 -18.34 7.92
C SER A 41 -41.53 -19.73 7.79
N TRP A 42 -40.64 -20.06 8.72
CA TRP A 42 -40.03 -21.39 8.87
C TRP A 42 -40.25 -21.92 10.28
N CYS A 43 -40.90 -23.08 10.41
CA CYS A 43 -41.18 -23.73 11.70
C CYS A 43 -41.68 -22.75 12.78
N ASN A 44 -42.75 -21.98 12.46
CA ASN A 44 -43.34 -20.93 13.31
C ASN A 44 -42.43 -19.75 13.66
N THR A 45 -41.30 -19.59 12.98
CA THR A 45 -40.39 -18.45 13.13
C THR A 45 -40.39 -17.61 11.85
N ASN A 46 -40.65 -16.31 11.95
CA ASN A 46 -40.57 -15.40 10.80
C ASN A 46 -39.14 -14.88 10.63
N ILE A 47 -38.52 -15.24 9.52
CA ILE A 47 -37.20 -14.76 9.10
C ILE A 47 -37.41 -13.62 8.11
N LYS A 48 -36.95 -12.42 8.47
CA LYS A 48 -37.03 -11.24 7.60
C LYS A 48 -35.83 -11.18 6.65
N SER A 49 -36.07 -10.77 5.41
CA SER A 49 -34.97 -10.46 4.48
C SER A 49 -34.14 -9.29 5.02
N THR A 50 -32.83 -9.47 5.11
CA THR A 50 -31.88 -8.41 5.43
C THR A 50 -31.27 -7.84 4.15
N ARG A 51 -30.62 -6.67 4.26
CA ARG A 51 -29.98 -6.02 3.10
C ARG A 51 -28.67 -6.66 2.68
N ALA A 52 -27.97 -7.28 3.64
CA ALA A 52 -26.69 -7.92 3.43
C ALA A 52 -26.49 -9.05 4.44
N VAL A 53 -25.94 -10.18 4.00
CA VAL A 53 -25.61 -11.32 4.87
C VAL A 53 -24.13 -11.64 4.74
N LYS A 54 -23.53 -12.09 5.85
CA LYS A 54 -22.14 -12.53 5.85
C LYS A 54 -22.04 -14.03 5.57
N TYR A 55 -21.37 -14.39 4.48
CA TYR A 55 -21.09 -15.77 4.10
C TYR A 55 -19.59 -15.99 3.95
N MET A 56 -19.03 -16.94 4.71
CA MET A 56 -17.60 -17.29 4.68
C MET A 56 -16.69 -16.05 4.72
N GLY A 57 -16.99 -15.08 5.59
CA GLY A 57 -16.20 -13.85 5.73
C GLY A 57 -16.46 -12.74 4.69
N VAL A 58 -17.23 -13.01 3.63
CA VAL A 58 -17.63 -12.04 2.61
C VAL A 58 -19.05 -11.53 2.91
N TRP A 59 -19.30 -10.24 2.67
CA TRP A 59 -20.65 -9.68 2.82
C TRP A 59 -21.33 -9.63 1.46
N LEU A 60 -22.47 -10.29 1.34
CA LEU A 60 -23.26 -10.36 0.12
C LEU A 60 -24.44 -9.40 0.26
N ASP A 61 -24.39 -8.31 -0.49
CA ASP A 61 -25.48 -7.33 -0.57
C ASP A 61 -26.58 -7.81 -1.51
N LYS A 62 -27.84 -7.40 -1.24
CA LYS A 62 -28.99 -7.67 -2.12
C LYS A 62 -28.77 -7.23 -3.57
N ASP A 63 -28.00 -6.16 -3.77
CA ASP A 63 -27.70 -5.58 -5.08
C ASP A 63 -26.43 -6.14 -5.75
N ALA A 64 -25.77 -7.09 -5.07
CA ALA A 64 -24.53 -7.74 -5.47
C ALA A 64 -23.37 -6.77 -5.76
N ARG A 65 -23.44 -5.49 -5.32
CA ARG A 65 -22.42 -4.46 -5.54
C ARG A 65 -21.20 -4.61 -4.63
N MET A 66 -21.29 -5.38 -3.55
CA MET A 66 -20.25 -5.56 -2.52
C MET A 66 -19.94 -4.28 -1.73
N THR A 67 -20.89 -3.35 -1.68
CA THR A 67 -20.77 -2.09 -0.93
C THR A 67 -20.54 -2.36 0.56
N THR A 68 -21.36 -3.21 1.18
CA THR A 68 -21.22 -3.53 2.61
C THR A 68 -19.91 -4.26 2.87
N HIS A 69 -19.48 -5.12 1.94
CA HIS A 69 -18.19 -5.80 2.06
C HIS A 69 -17.03 -4.81 2.10
N ILE A 70 -16.94 -3.89 1.14
CA ILE A 70 -15.87 -2.89 1.07
C ILE A 70 -15.88 -1.98 2.31
N ARG A 71 -17.06 -1.57 2.79
CA ARG A 71 -17.18 -0.75 4.02
C ARG A 71 -16.73 -1.50 5.26
N LYS A 72 -17.18 -2.74 5.45
CA LYS A 72 -16.76 -3.59 6.57
C LYS A 72 -15.25 -3.89 6.52
N LEU A 73 -14.71 -4.04 5.32
CA LEU A 73 -13.28 -4.22 5.10
C LEU A 73 -12.49 -2.96 5.48
N GLN A 74 -12.99 -1.78 5.09
CA GLN A 74 -12.43 -0.50 5.50
C GLN A 74 -12.42 -0.36 7.02
N GLU A 75 -13.57 -0.55 7.68
CA GLU A 75 -13.67 -0.45 9.15
C GLU A 75 -12.67 -1.37 9.86
N LYS A 76 -12.62 -2.65 9.45
CA LYS A 76 -11.73 -3.65 10.04
C LYS A 76 -10.25 -3.30 9.83
N THR A 77 -9.88 -2.92 8.62
CA THR A 77 -8.47 -2.62 8.28
C THR A 77 -7.99 -1.31 8.90
N GLU A 78 -8.87 -0.30 9.02
CA GLU A 78 -8.53 0.95 9.71
C GLU A 78 -8.28 0.73 11.21
N ALA A 79 -9.03 -0.17 11.85
CA ALA A 79 -8.77 -0.56 13.24
C ALA A 79 -7.38 -1.22 13.40
N ILE A 80 -7.00 -2.13 12.49
CA ILE A 80 -5.68 -2.78 12.48
C ILE A 80 -4.58 -1.74 12.22
N ILE A 81 -4.73 -0.87 11.22
CA ILE A 81 -3.76 0.18 10.90
C ILE A 81 -3.57 1.12 12.10
N LYS A 82 -4.65 1.47 12.81
CA LYS A 82 -4.58 2.30 14.02
C LYS A 82 -3.70 1.65 15.10
N GLN A 83 -3.87 0.35 15.35
CA GLN A 83 -3.03 -0.39 16.30
C GLN A 83 -1.57 -0.45 15.82
N LEU A 84 -1.35 -0.84 14.56
CA LEU A 84 -0.02 -0.92 13.97
C LEU A 84 0.71 0.43 13.97
N SER A 85 -0.01 1.53 13.80
CA SER A 85 0.58 2.87 13.80
C SER A 85 1.20 3.27 15.15
N ARG A 86 0.75 2.67 16.25
CA ARG A 86 1.31 2.91 17.59
C ARG A 86 2.65 2.21 17.79
N VAL A 87 2.86 1.07 17.15
CA VAL A 87 4.11 0.28 17.25
C VAL A 87 5.10 0.58 16.12
N MET A 88 4.72 1.40 15.13
CA MET A 88 5.55 1.80 14.00
C MET A 88 5.74 3.33 13.90
N PRO A 89 6.31 3.99 14.93
CA PRO A 89 6.63 5.42 14.86
C PRO A 89 7.66 5.69 13.75
N ASN A 90 7.62 6.84 13.09
CA ASN A 90 8.53 7.10 11.95
C ASN A 90 10.01 7.09 12.35
N LEU A 91 10.34 7.68 13.51
CA LEU A 91 11.68 7.69 14.09
C LEU A 91 11.79 6.64 15.20
N LYS A 92 12.97 6.00 15.32
CA LYS A 92 13.28 4.99 16.35
C LYS A 92 12.28 3.82 16.41
N GLY A 93 11.56 3.58 15.33
CA GLY A 93 10.64 2.44 15.19
C GLY A 93 11.32 1.21 14.61
N PRO A 94 10.54 0.15 14.30
CA PRO A 94 11.06 -1.04 13.65
C PRO A 94 11.66 -0.73 12.27
N VAL A 95 12.61 -1.56 11.83
CA VAL A 95 13.17 -1.53 10.47
C VAL A 95 12.12 -1.89 9.42
N ALA A 96 12.29 -1.43 8.17
CA ALA A 96 11.29 -1.59 7.11
C ALA A 96 10.88 -3.05 6.86
N GLU A 97 11.79 -4.01 6.98
CA GLU A 97 11.46 -5.43 6.85
C GLU A 97 10.38 -5.88 7.85
N LYS A 98 10.59 -5.58 9.15
CA LYS A 98 9.60 -5.87 10.20
C LYS A 98 8.28 -5.13 9.94
N ARG A 99 8.34 -3.89 9.44
CA ARG A 99 7.14 -3.12 9.07
C ARG A 99 6.38 -3.75 7.90
N ARG A 100 7.07 -4.27 6.89
CA ARG A 100 6.46 -5.00 5.75
C ARG A 100 5.74 -6.25 6.25
N THR A 101 6.37 -7.00 7.15
CA THR A 101 5.73 -8.17 7.78
C THR A 101 4.46 -7.76 8.53
N LEU A 102 4.49 -6.71 9.35
CA LEU A 102 3.29 -6.20 10.04
C LEU A 102 2.21 -5.70 9.07
N ALA A 103 2.62 -4.99 8.01
CA ALA A 103 1.74 -4.49 6.96
C ALA A 103 1.04 -5.62 6.19
N SER A 104 1.70 -6.77 6.03
CA SER A 104 1.17 -7.94 5.32
C SER A 104 -0.13 -8.48 5.93
N VAL A 105 -0.35 -8.26 7.23
CA VAL A 105 -1.61 -8.63 7.92
C VAL A 105 -2.78 -7.84 7.34
N VAL A 106 -2.57 -6.56 7.06
CA VAL A 106 -3.60 -5.71 6.49
C VAL A 106 -3.87 -6.09 5.04
N SER A 107 -2.82 -6.29 4.23
CA SER A 107 -2.96 -6.77 2.85
C SER A 107 -3.68 -8.12 2.78
N SER A 108 -3.34 -9.06 3.66
CA SER A 108 -3.99 -10.37 3.74
C SER A 108 -5.45 -10.27 4.15
N THR A 109 -5.77 -9.35 5.06
CA THR A 109 -7.15 -9.06 5.45
C THR A 109 -7.94 -8.49 4.28
N ILE A 110 -7.37 -7.54 3.54
CA ILE A 110 -8.01 -6.94 2.37
C ILE A 110 -8.26 -7.98 1.29
N LEU A 111 -7.22 -8.74 0.91
CA LEU A 111 -7.23 -9.67 -0.21
C LEU A 111 -8.00 -10.96 0.05
N TYR A 112 -8.53 -11.17 1.25
CA TYR A 112 -9.32 -12.33 1.57
C TYR A 112 -10.54 -12.42 0.63
N ALA A 113 -10.70 -13.58 -0.03
CA ALA A 113 -11.73 -13.84 -1.02
C ALA A 113 -11.81 -12.79 -2.16
N SER A 114 -10.68 -12.14 -2.50
CA SER A 114 -10.65 -11.13 -3.57
C SER A 114 -11.24 -11.57 -4.91
N PRO A 115 -11.12 -12.82 -5.37
CA PRO A 115 -11.75 -13.23 -6.63
C PRO A 115 -13.28 -13.05 -6.64
N ILE A 116 -13.93 -13.06 -5.47
CA ILE A 116 -15.39 -12.91 -5.33
C ILE A 116 -15.83 -11.45 -5.46
N TRP A 117 -15.08 -10.52 -4.85
CA TRP A 117 -15.47 -9.12 -4.78
C TRP A 117 -14.64 -8.19 -5.69
N GLU A 118 -13.59 -8.67 -6.36
CA GLU A 118 -12.74 -7.87 -7.26
C GLU A 118 -13.56 -7.10 -8.30
N ARG A 119 -14.65 -7.68 -8.81
CA ARG A 119 -15.56 -7.02 -9.77
C ARG A 119 -16.12 -5.68 -9.26
N ALA A 120 -16.11 -5.44 -7.96
CA ALA A 120 -16.51 -4.18 -7.34
C ALA A 120 -15.51 -3.05 -7.64
N LEU A 121 -14.24 -3.36 -7.93
CA LEU A 121 -13.21 -2.37 -8.29
C LEU A 121 -13.44 -1.68 -9.63
N LYS A 122 -14.42 -2.11 -10.42
CA LYS A 122 -14.90 -1.32 -11.56
C LYS A 122 -15.48 0.03 -11.14
N TYR A 123 -15.96 0.13 -9.89
CA TYR A 123 -16.45 1.38 -9.32
C TYR A 123 -15.29 2.16 -8.70
N LYS A 124 -14.99 3.33 -9.27
CA LYS A 124 -13.86 4.15 -8.83
C LYS A 124 -13.94 4.55 -7.35
N LEU A 125 -15.15 4.71 -6.82
CA LEU A 125 -15.38 4.93 -5.38
C LEU A 125 -14.77 3.83 -4.51
N TYR A 126 -14.97 2.56 -4.87
CA TYR A 126 -14.49 1.42 -4.09
C TYR A 126 -12.99 1.23 -4.23
N GLU A 127 -12.47 1.43 -5.44
CA GLU A 127 -11.03 1.47 -5.70
C GLU A 127 -10.36 2.56 -4.84
N ASN A 128 -10.90 3.78 -4.80
CA ASN A 128 -10.34 4.88 -4.00
C ASN A 128 -10.36 4.59 -2.49
N ILE A 129 -11.39 3.91 -1.97
CA ILE A 129 -11.43 3.49 -0.56
C ILE A 129 -10.27 2.54 -0.26
N LEU A 130 -10.08 1.51 -1.09
CA LEU A 130 -9.02 0.53 -0.87
C LEU A 130 -7.62 1.10 -1.14
N ASP A 131 -7.47 1.98 -2.14
CA ASP A 131 -6.22 2.69 -2.40
C ASP A 131 -5.83 3.60 -1.22
N SER A 132 -6.79 4.22 -0.55
CA SER A 132 -6.55 5.00 0.67
C SER A 132 -5.98 4.12 1.79
N ILE A 133 -6.51 2.91 1.97
CA ILE A 133 -6.00 1.94 2.94
C ILE A 133 -4.58 1.49 2.56
N ASN A 134 -4.37 1.15 1.29
CA ASN A 134 -3.07 0.73 0.75
C ASN A 134 -2.01 1.82 0.94
N ARG A 135 -2.37 3.09 0.66
CA ARG A 135 -1.55 4.27 0.92
C ARG A 135 -1.20 4.41 2.40
N LYS A 136 -2.18 4.29 3.31
CA LYS A 136 -1.94 4.39 4.77
C LYS A 136 -0.91 3.36 5.25
N ILE A 137 -0.96 2.14 4.73
CA ILE A 137 -0.01 1.07 5.06
C ILE A 137 1.38 1.38 4.48
N ALA A 138 1.45 1.77 3.21
CA ALA A 138 2.72 2.10 2.54
C ALA A 138 3.45 3.27 3.23
N LEU A 139 2.72 4.29 3.69
CA LEU A 139 3.28 5.38 4.51
C LEU A 139 3.93 4.84 5.79
N ARG A 140 3.34 3.82 6.43
CA ARG A 140 3.89 3.23 7.65
C ARG A 140 5.13 2.39 7.37
N VAL A 141 5.12 1.59 6.31
CA VAL A 141 6.28 0.79 5.90
C VAL A 141 7.49 1.67 5.61
N THR A 142 7.26 2.75 4.87
CA THR A 142 8.34 3.68 4.45
C THR A 142 8.69 4.71 5.52
N SER A 143 7.89 4.88 6.57
CA SER A 143 8.05 6.00 7.52
C SER A 143 8.00 7.38 6.84
N ALA A 144 7.30 7.48 5.71
CA ALA A 144 7.16 8.70 4.93
C ALA A 144 6.27 9.75 5.62
N TYR A 145 6.40 11.00 5.19
CA TYR A 145 5.45 12.04 5.54
C TYR A 145 4.10 11.84 4.85
N ARG A 146 3.02 12.33 5.48
CA ARG A 146 1.65 12.17 4.96
C ARG A 146 1.44 12.84 3.60
N THR A 147 2.27 13.82 3.23
CA THR A 147 2.20 14.54 1.95
C THR A 147 3.01 13.86 0.83
N SER A 148 3.67 12.72 1.08
CA SER A 148 4.51 12.05 0.07
C SER A 148 3.65 11.46 -1.07
N PRO A 149 4.10 11.53 -2.35
CA PRO A 149 3.31 11.06 -3.49
C PRO A 149 2.91 9.57 -3.39
N THR A 150 1.64 9.23 -3.65
CA THR A 150 1.13 7.84 -3.50
C THR A 150 1.87 6.82 -4.36
N LYS A 151 2.08 7.12 -5.65
CA LYS A 151 2.77 6.21 -6.57
C LYS A 151 4.20 5.90 -6.07
N ALA A 152 4.92 6.93 -5.63
CA ALA A 152 6.28 6.79 -5.11
C ALA A 152 6.32 5.92 -3.84
N ILE A 153 5.46 6.18 -2.85
CA ILE A 153 5.50 5.41 -1.60
C ILE A 153 5.08 3.95 -1.77
N LEU A 154 4.22 3.63 -2.75
CA LEU A 154 3.81 2.26 -3.03
C LEU A 154 4.99 1.46 -3.57
N VAL A 155 5.71 2.01 -4.55
CA VAL A 155 6.94 1.39 -5.10
C VAL A 155 8.01 1.29 -4.03
N LEU A 156 8.23 2.38 -3.29
CA LEU A 156 9.19 2.41 -2.19
C LEU A 156 8.88 1.34 -1.13
N ALA A 157 7.61 1.17 -0.76
CA ALA A 157 7.18 0.13 0.19
C ALA A 157 7.25 -1.30 -0.36
N GLY A 158 7.38 -1.47 -1.68
CA GLY A 158 7.22 -2.76 -2.35
C GLY A 158 5.78 -3.29 -2.30
N ILE A 159 4.79 -2.39 -2.22
CA ILE A 159 3.36 -2.73 -2.16
C ILE A 159 2.69 -2.30 -3.47
N PRO A 160 2.26 -3.23 -4.33
CA PRO A 160 1.56 -2.88 -5.57
C PRO A 160 0.23 -2.14 -5.29
N PRO A 161 -0.29 -1.33 -6.23
CA PRO A 161 -1.67 -0.84 -6.20
C PRO A 161 -2.69 -1.96 -5.93
N ILE A 162 -3.79 -1.65 -5.24
CA ILE A 162 -4.69 -2.71 -4.74
C ILE A 162 -5.32 -3.51 -5.87
N LYS A 163 -5.65 -2.85 -6.98
CA LYS A 163 -6.20 -3.48 -8.18
C LYS A 163 -5.26 -4.55 -8.76
N LEU A 164 -3.95 -4.28 -8.75
CA LEU A 164 -2.96 -5.26 -9.19
C LEU A 164 -2.82 -6.42 -8.20
N GLN A 165 -2.89 -6.15 -6.89
CA GLN A 165 -2.88 -7.21 -5.88
C GLN A 165 -4.10 -8.14 -5.98
N THR A 166 -5.30 -7.59 -6.23
CA THR A 166 -6.53 -8.38 -6.41
C THR A 166 -6.48 -9.18 -7.70
N GLU A 167 -6.00 -8.58 -8.79
CA GLU A 167 -5.84 -9.26 -10.07
C GLU A 167 -4.88 -10.45 -9.95
N GLN A 168 -3.75 -10.28 -9.25
CA GLN A 168 -2.82 -11.37 -8.97
C GLN A 168 -3.51 -12.56 -8.30
N ARG A 169 -4.34 -12.29 -7.28
CA ARG A 169 -5.06 -13.32 -6.53
C ARG A 169 -6.11 -14.01 -7.39
N SER A 170 -6.79 -13.27 -8.25
CA SER A 170 -7.78 -13.81 -9.18
C SER A 170 -7.16 -14.68 -10.27
N LEU A 171 -5.97 -14.33 -10.77
CA LEU A 171 -5.22 -15.17 -11.70
C LEU A 171 -4.85 -16.51 -11.04
N VAL A 172 -4.28 -16.48 -9.84
CA VAL A 172 -3.93 -17.71 -9.09
C VAL A 172 -5.16 -18.55 -8.77
N TYR A 173 -6.29 -17.91 -8.42
CA TYR A 173 -7.53 -18.63 -8.16
C TYR A 173 -8.07 -19.36 -9.39
N LYS A 174 -7.95 -18.76 -10.59
CA LYS A 174 -8.43 -19.34 -11.85
C LYS A 174 -7.53 -20.44 -12.39
N HIS A 175 -6.22 -20.26 -12.29
CA HIS A 175 -5.23 -21.13 -12.94
C HIS A 175 -4.53 -22.09 -11.98
N GLY A 176 -4.80 -22.00 -10.68
CA GLY A 176 -4.18 -22.83 -9.64
C GLY A 176 -2.87 -22.25 -9.12
N ASP A 177 -2.33 -22.90 -8.08
CA ASP A 177 -1.19 -22.36 -7.33
C ASP A 177 0.13 -22.35 -8.12
N GLN A 178 0.26 -23.24 -9.11
CA GLN A 178 1.42 -23.28 -10.01
C GLN A 178 1.60 -21.98 -10.80
N PHE A 179 0.50 -21.26 -11.07
CA PHE A 179 0.49 -20.00 -11.80
C PHE A 179 0.96 -18.80 -10.95
N ARG A 180 1.28 -18.99 -9.66
CA ARG A 180 1.63 -17.89 -8.74
C ARG A 180 2.85 -17.08 -9.20
N PHE A 181 3.87 -17.74 -9.74
CA PHE A 181 5.07 -17.08 -10.24
C PHE A 181 4.76 -16.22 -11.47
N GLU A 182 4.05 -16.78 -12.44
CA GLU A 182 3.65 -16.08 -13.66
C GLU A 182 2.71 -14.90 -13.36
N ALA A 183 1.71 -15.11 -12.51
CA ALA A 183 0.83 -14.03 -12.03
C ALA A 183 1.62 -12.89 -11.38
N ARG A 184 2.67 -13.19 -10.60
CA ARG A 184 3.54 -12.16 -10.02
C ARG A 184 4.29 -11.38 -11.10
N ASN A 185 4.82 -12.05 -12.12
CA ASN A 185 5.57 -11.39 -13.20
C ASN A 185 4.66 -10.47 -14.03
N ILE A 186 3.49 -10.96 -14.44
CA ILE A 186 2.47 -10.15 -15.15
C ILE A 186 2.16 -8.87 -14.39
N ILE A 187 1.99 -8.98 -13.07
CA ILE A 187 1.68 -7.83 -12.22
C ILE A 187 2.86 -6.88 -12.06
N LEU A 188 4.09 -7.40 -11.97
CA LEU A 188 5.30 -6.57 -11.95
C LEU A 188 5.48 -5.82 -13.26
N ASP A 189 5.20 -6.43 -14.42
CA ASP A 189 5.28 -5.77 -15.73
C ASP A 189 4.26 -4.62 -15.82
N LYS A 190 2.99 -4.89 -15.48
CA LYS A 190 1.96 -3.85 -15.41
C LYS A 190 2.31 -2.72 -14.45
N TRP A 191 2.94 -3.05 -13.33
CA TRP A 191 3.36 -2.05 -12.35
C TRP A 191 4.53 -1.22 -12.86
N GLN A 192 5.50 -1.85 -13.53
CA GLN A 192 6.59 -1.17 -14.21
C GLN A 192 6.05 -0.21 -15.28
N ASP A 193 5.10 -0.62 -16.11
CA ASP A 193 4.50 0.24 -17.13
C ASP A 193 3.84 1.48 -16.52
N ALA A 194 3.06 1.30 -15.45
CA ALA A 194 2.45 2.40 -14.73
C ALA A 194 3.48 3.32 -14.05
N TRP A 195 4.61 2.77 -13.62
CA TRP A 195 5.73 3.51 -13.03
C TRP A 195 6.54 4.28 -14.09
N SER A 196 6.73 3.72 -15.28
CA SER A 196 7.37 4.39 -16.41
C SER A 196 6.66 5.68 -16.82
N GLN A 197 5.36 5.80 -16.55
CA GLN A 197 4.59 7.04 -16.77
C GLN A 197 4.65 8.04 -15.61
N TYR A 198 5.21 7.67 -14.46
CA TYR A 198 5.43 8.60 -13.34
C TYR A 198 6.49 9.64 -13.71
N GLN A 199 6.32 10.87 -13.25
CA GLN A 199 7.23 12.00 -13.56
C GLN A 199 7.74 12.71 -12.30
N GLY A 200 7.50 12.14 -11.12
CA GLY A 200 7.94 12.75 -9.86
C GLY A 200 9.36 12.32 -9.48
N TRP A 201 9.95 13.11 -8.57
CA TRP A 201 11.32 12.99 -8.06
C TRP A 201 11.80 11.57 -7.74
N ALA A 202 10.95 10.71 -7.16
CA ALA A 202 11.35 9.34 -6.82
C ALA A 202 11.83 8.50 -8.03
N LYS A 203 11.46 8.87 -9.26
CA LYS A 203 11.92 8.21 -10.49
C LYS A 203 13.41 8.40 -10.76
N THR A 204 14.02 9.44 -10.19
CA THR A 204 15.48 9.64 -10.19
C THR A 204 16.21 8.43 -9.61
N PHE A 205 15.63 7.76 -8.61
CA PHE A 205 16.25 6.64 -7.89
C PHE A 205 15.71 5.27 -8.31
N ILE A 206 14.42 5.20 -8.66
CA ILE A 206 13.76 3.93 -8.95
C ILE A 206 13.45 3.90 -10.44
N LEU A 207 14.26 3.17 -11.22
CA LEU A 207 14.01 2.95 -12.65
C LEU A 207 13.34 1.59 -12.89
N ASP A 208 13.81 0.55 -12.21
CA ASP A 208 13.28 -0.80 -12.27
C ASP A 208 12.56 -1.18 -10.96
N VAL A 209 11.23 -1.27 -11.03
CA VAL A 209 10.35 -1.70 -9.94
C VAL A 209 10.63 -3.14 -9.55
N ARG A 210 10.87 -4.04 -10.52
CA ARG A 210 11.15 -5.46 -10.25
C ARG A 210 12.46 -5.62 -9.50
N PHE A 211 13.51 -4.91 -9.90
CA PHE A 211 14.75 -4.86 -9.13
C PHE A 211 14.48 -4.30 -7.73
N TRP A 212 13.81 -3.14 -7.63
CA TRP A 212 13.57 -2.45 -6.37
C TRP A 212 12.86 -3.31 -5.32
N VAL A 213 11.81 -4.04 -5.72
CA VAL A 213 11.01 -4.83 -4.77
C VAL A 213 11.66 -6.14 -4.35
N ASN A 214 12.63 -6.65 -5.12
CA ASN A 214 13.29 -7.93 -4.86
C ASN A 214 14.73 -7.78 -4.30
N CYS A 215 15.36 -6.62 -4.48
CA CYS A 215 16.71 -6.35 -4.00
C CYS A 215 16.76 -6.26 -2.46
N LYS A 216 17.60 -7.09 -1.83
CA LYS A 216 17.72 -7.17 -0.37
C LYS A 216 18.54 -6.03 0.22
N ALA A 217 19.39 -5.41 -0.60
CA ALA A 217 20.18 -4.25 -0.18
C ALA A 217 19.33 -3.00 0.10
N ILE A 218 18.09 -2.96 -0.40
CA ILE A 218 17.15 -1.85 -0.18
C ILE A 218 16.58 -1.96 1.24
N ASN A 219 17.30 -1.35 2.18
CA ASN A 219 16.81 -1.08 3.52
C ASN A 219 16.36 0.36 3.62
N ILE A 220 15.05 0.57 3.60
CA ILE A 220 14.45 1.90 3.64
C ILE A 220 14.19 2.26 5.09
N ASP A 221 14.56 3.49 5.46
CA ASP A 221 14.15 4.09 6.71
C ASP A 221 13.55 5.47 6.46
N HIS A 222 13.31 6.20 7.54
CA HIS A 222 12.77 7.55 7.48
C HIS A 222 13.67 8.50 6.66
N PHE A 223 15.00 8.40 6.76
CA PHE A 223 15.95 9.30 6.11
C PHE A 223 16.05 9.00 4.61
N VAL A 224 16.21 7.73 4.23
CA VAL A 224 16.21 7.28 2.83
C VAL A 224 14.88 7.63 2.15
N THR A 225 13.77 7.48 2.87
CA THR A 225 12.45 7.85 2.37
C THR A 225 12.31 9.35 2.11
N GLN A 226 12.88 10.20 2.96
CA GLN A 226 12.90 11.64 2.69
C GLN A 226 13.67 11.95 1.41
N ALA A 227 14.87 11.37 1.25
CA ALA A 227 15.69 11.55 0.05
C ALA A 227 14.94 11.15 -1.23
N ILE A 228 14.36 9.94 -1.27
CA ILE A 228 13.71 9.41 -2.47
C ILE A 228 12.38 10.11 -2.75
N THR A 229 11.60 10.47 -1.72
CA THR A 229 10.31 11.14 -1.95
C THR A 229 10.44 12.63 -2.21
N GLY A 230 11.58 13.25 -1.88
CA GLY A 230 11.78 14.70 -1.93
C GLY A 230 10.97 15.45 -0.87
N ASN A 231 10.34 14.72 0.05
CA ASN A 231 9.59 15.25 1.18
C ASN A 231 10.44 15.04 2.42
N GLY A 232 11.27 16.02 2.73
CA GLY A 232 12.31 15.93 3.73
C GLY A 232 12.66 17.27 4.34
N VAL A 233 13.81 17.35 5.01
CA VAL A 233 14.36 18.63 5.50
C VAL A 233 14.96 19.45 4.36
N PHE A 234 14.26 19.59 3.24
CA PHE A 234 14.71 20.42 2.11
C PHE A 234 14.04 21.78 2.23
N GLY A 235 14.78 22.88 2.16
CA GLY A 235 14.23 24.23 2.23
C GLY A 235 13.08 24.45 1.25
N THR A 236 13.20 23.98 0.01
CA THR A 236 12.12 24.00 -0.99
C THR A 236 10.84 23.30 -0.53
N TYR A 237 10.96 22.12 0.09
CA TYR A 237 9.83 21.37 0.64
C TYR A 237 9.23 22.08 1.87
N LEU A 238 10.08 22.47 2.82
CA LEU A 238 9.68 23.07 4.09
C LEU A 238 8.97 24.42 3.86
N LYS A 239 9.45 25.23 2.92
CA LYS A 239 8.79 26.47 2.49
C LYS A 239 7.42 26.22 1.89
N ARG A 240 7.31 25.25 0.98
CA ARG A 240 6.03 24.85 0.36
C ARG A 240 4.99 24.42 1.39
N ILE A 241 5.39 23.81 2.51
CA ILE A 241 4.47 23.38 3.58
C ILE A 241 4.36 24.38 4.75
N GLY A 242 4.92 25.59 4.61
CA GLY A 242 4.83 26.65 5.62
C GLY A 242 5.58 26.37 6.92
N LYS A 243 6.67 25.58 6.86
CA LYS A 243 7.54 25.27 8.01
C LYS A 243 8.83 26.09 8.05
N ARG A 244 9.13 26.84 6.98
CA ARG A 244 10.30 27.73 6.87
C ARG A 244 9.98 28.83 5.85
N ASP A 245 10.51 30.03 6.04
CA ASP A 245 10.23 31.14 5.10
C ASP A 245 11.16 31.15 3.87
N SER A 246 12.34 30.55 4.02
CA SER A 246 13.36 30.45 2.96
C SER A 246 13.49 29.03 2.43
N ASP A 247 13.80 28.93 1.14
CA ASP A 247 14.18 27.71 0.43
C ASP A 247 15.70 27.58 0.27
N THR A 248 16.49 28.43 0.94
CA THR A 248 17.96 28.44 0.82
C THR A 248 18.65 27.41 1.72
N CYS A 249 19.71 26.81 1.20
CA CYS A 249 20.56 25.85 1.87
C CYS A 249 21.42 26.55 2.93
N THR A 250 21.41 26.05 4.16
CA THR A 250 22.14 26.64 5.29
C THR A 250 23.66 26.53 5.16
N TYR A 251 24.16 25.65 4.29
CA TYR A 251 25.59 25.38 4.16
C TYR A 251 26.26 26.17 3.03
N CYS A 252 25.51 26.57 2.00
CA CYS A 252 26.08 27.20 0.81
C CYS A 252 25.16 28.23 0.13
N ASN A 253 24.05 28.61 0.76
CA ASN A 253 23.14 29.69 0.33
C ASN A 253 22.49 29.55 -1.06
N THR A 254 22.59 28.39 -1.72
CA THR A 254 21.85 28.07 -2.95
C THR A 254 20.46 27.54 -2.64
N VAL A 255 19.61 27.32 -3.65
CA VAL A 255 18.29 26.69 -3.46
C VAL A 255 18.44 25.26 -2.92
N ASP A 256 17.83 24.99 -1.76
CA ASP A 256 17.82 23.70 -1.07
C ASP A 256 16.74 22.77 -1.61
N SER A 257 16.97 22.28 -2.82
CA SER A 257 16.22 21.19 -3.42
C SER A 257 16.77 19.82 -2.99
N PRO A 258 16.00 18.73 -3.14
CA PRO A 258 16.52 17.38 -2.97
C PRO A 258 17.75 17.10 -3.84
N GLY A 259 17.72 17.50 -5.11
CA GLY A 259 18.86 17.35 -6.02
C GLY A 259 20.09 18.14 -5.58
N HIS A 260 19.89 19.37 -5.10
CA HIS A 260 20.98 20.15 -4.51
C HIS A 260 21.58 19.45 -3.28
N THR A 261 20.76 19.12 -2.28
CA THR A 261 21.25 18.50 -1.05
C THR A 261 21.97 17.17 -1.35
N ILE A 262 21.40 16.31 -2.20
CA ILE A 262 21.96 14.98 -2.42
C ILE A 262 23.19 15.04 -3.33
N PHE A 263 23.13 15.77 -4.44
CA PHE A 263 24.14 15.65 -5.51
C PHE A 263 25.12 16.82 -5.60
N LEU A 264 24.79 18.01 -5.07
CA LEU A 264 25.56 19.23 -5.35
C LEU A 264 26.14 19.91 -4.11
N CYS A 265 25.48 19.82 -2.96
CA CYS A 265 25.83 20.61 -1.79
C CYS A 265 27.26 20.26 -1.30
N PRO A 266 28.18 21.25 -1.19
CA PRO A 266 29.58 21.00 -0.80
C PRO A 266 29.72 20.32 0.56
N ARG A 267 28.77 20.55 1.47
CA ARG A 267 28.73 19.93 2.81
C ARG A 267 28.83 18.41 2.80
N TRP A 268 28.36 17.77 1.73
CA TRP A 268 28.28 16.31 1.59
C TRP A 268 29.22 15.75 0.52
N GLN A 269 30.22 16.52 0.08
CA GLN A 269 31.15 16.13 -0.98
C GLN A 269 31.91 14.84 -0.65
N THR A 270 32.53 14.76 0.53
CA THR A 270 33.29 13.57 0.95
C THR A 270 32.45 12.29 0.93
N ILE A 271 31.19 12.36 1.41
CA ILE A 271 30.28 11.20 1.40
C ILE A 271 29.97 10.74 -0.04
N ARG A 272 29.86 11.68 -1.00
CA ARG A 272 29.67 11.33 -2.41
C ARG A 272 30.92 10.73 -3.04
N GLU A 273 32.10 11.25 -2.72
CA GLU A 273 33.39 10.75 -3.21
C GLU A 273 33.63 9.31 -2.72
N GLU A 274 33.43 9.03 -1.44
CA GLU A 274 33.49 7.66 -0.89
C GLU A 274 32.50 6.71 -1.58
N THR A 275 31.30 7.21 -1.89
CA THR A 275 30.28 6.41 -2.58
C THR A 275 30.64 6.18 -4.06
N GLU A 276 31.27 7.16 -4.71
CA GLU A 276 31.76 7.08 -6.09
C GLU A 276 32.87 6.03 -6.22
N GLU A 277 33.81 5.98 -5.27
CA GLU A 277 34.87 4.96 -5.25
C GLU A 277 34.29 3.53 -5.22
N ILE A 278 33.27 3.31 -4.38
CA ILE A 278 32.59 2.01 -4.28
C ILE A 278 31.79 1.71 -5.56
N CYS A 279 31.06 2.70 -6.08
CA CYS A 279 30.20 2.51 -7.24
C CYS A 279 30.95 2.46 -8.58
N GLN A 280 32.21 2.93 -8.59
CA GLN A 280 32.99 3.23 -9.78
C GLN A 280 32.24 4.16 -10.75
N ARG A 281 31.39 5.03 -10.19
CA ARG A 281 30.57 6.00 -10.91
C ARG A 281 30.12 7.08 -9.95
N LYS A 282 30.27 8.32 -10.36
CA LYS A 282 29.80 9.48 -9.62
C LYS A 282 28.27 9.41 -9.39
N PRO A 283 27.79 9.57 -8.14
CA PRO A 283 26.37 9.62 -7.84
C PRO A 283 25.80 10.97 -8.28
N GLU A 284 25.21 11.02 -9.46
CA GLU A 284 24.55 12.19 -10.03
C GLU A 284 23.07 11.90 -10.27
N GLU A 285 22.27 12.95 -10.45
CA GLU A 285 20.82 12.83 -10.60
C GLU A 285 20.41 11.90 -11.76
N ASN A 286 21.14 11.96 -12.89
CA ASN A 286 20.90 11.14 -14.07
C ASN A 286 21.51 9.73 -14.00
N THR A 287 22.45 9.48 -13.09
CA THR A 287 23.16 8.18 -12.99
C THR A 287 22.68 7.32 -11.84
N VAL A 288 22.19 7.93 -10.74
CA VAL A 288 21.91 7.22 -9.49
C VAL A 288 20.92 6.07 -9.64
N GLY A 289 19.83 6.26 -10.40
CA GLY A 289 18.83 5.22 -10.62
C GLY A 289 19.35 4.04 -11.44
N ILE A 290 20.28 4.30 -12.37
CA ILE A 290 20.96 3.27 -13.16
C ILE A 290 21.87 2.47 -12.22
N THR A 291 22.73 3.18 -11.48
CA THR A 291 23.67 2.59 -10.51
C THR A 291 22.98 1.74 -9.45
N ILE A 292 21.83 2.19 -8.95
CA ILE A 292 21.00 1.42 -8.01
C ILE A 292 20.57 0.08 -8.61
N SER A 293 20.24 0.04 -9.90
CA SER A 293 19.63 -1.11 -10.56
C SER A 293 20.65 -2.10 -11.14
N GLU A 294 21.95 -1.81 -11.05
CA GLU A 294 23.02 -2.65 -11.60
C GLU A 294 23.34 -3.86 -10.71
N ASP A 295 23.60 -3.63 -9.43
CA ASP A 295 23.93 -4.69 -8.47
C ASP A 295 23.61 -4.29 -7.02
N GLU A 296 23.47 -5.29 -6.15
CA GLU A 296 23.13 -5.07 -4.74
C GLU A 296 24.21 -4.33 -3.95
N GLY A 297 25.49 -4.41 -4.35
CA GLY A 297 26.60 -3.72 -3.70
C GLY A 297 26.54 -2.21 -3.92
N LYS A 298 26.40 -1.79 -5.17
CA LYS A 298 26.21 -0.38 -5.54
C LYS A 298 24.90 0.17 -5.00
N CYS A 299 23.82 -0.62 -5.07
CA CYS A 299 22.55 -0.26 -4.43
C CYS A 299 22.75 0.05 -2.94
N ARG A 300 23.43 -0.83 -2.20
CA ARG A 300 23.73 -0.63 -0.77
C ARG A 300 24.53 0.64 -0.52
N ALA A 301 25.56 0.91 -1.33
CA ALA A 301 26.39 2.10 -1.21
C ALA A 301 25.56 3.38 -1.38
N ILE A 302 24.72 3.46 -2.42
CA ILE A 302 23.83 4.60 -2.65
C ILE A 302 22.81 4.76 -1.52
N ILE A 303 22.17 3.68 -1.07
CA ILE A 303 21.19 3.75 0.03
C ILE A 303 21.86 4.24 1.34
N SER A 304 23.08 3.79 1.61
CA SER A 304 23.89 4.25 2.75
C SER A 304 24.25 5.74 2.64
N MET A 305 24.63 6.20 1.43
CA MET A 305 24.88 7.61 1.12
C MET A 305 23.65 8.48 1.43
N LEU A 306 22.48 8.09 0.91
CA LEU A 306 21.22 8.81 1.14
C LEU A 306 20.85 8.87 2.62
N HIS A 307 20.98 7.74 3.33
CA HIS A 307 20.75 7.69 4.78
C HIS A 307 21.66 8.68 5.50
N THR A 308 22.96 8.62 5.24
CA THR A 308 23.98 9.38 5.97
C THR A 308 23.81 10.88 5.75
N ILE A 309 23.65 11.32 4.49
CA ILE A 309 23.39 12.72 4.16
C ILE A 309 22.13 13.23 4.87
N MET A 310 21.01 12.51 4.74
CA MET A 310 19.75 12.97 5.32
C MET A 310 19.73 12.93 6.84
N LYS A 311 20.38 11.95 7.46
CA LYS A 311 20.51 11.86 8.92
C LYS A 311 21.33 13.03 9.47
N HIS A 312 22.48 13.33 8.88
CA HIS A 312 23.30 14.46 9.31
C HIS A 312 22.58 15.79 9.07
N LYS A 313 21.92 15.96 7.92
CA LYS A 313 21.15 17.19 7.65
C LYS A 313 20.01 17.38 8.66
N VAL A 314 19.27 16.32 9.00
CA VAL A 314 18.24 16.36 10.06
C VAL A 314 18.86 16.74 11.40
N ASP A 315 20.00 16.16 11.75
CA ASP A 315 20.69 16.46 13.00
C ASP A 315 21.19 17.93 13.06
N ASP A 316 21.68 18.47 11.95
CA ASP A 316 22.19 19.84 11.85
C ASP A 316 21.05 20.90 11.85
N GLU A 317 19.89 20.58 11.27
CA GLU A 317 18.79 21.55 11.03
C GLU A 317 17.57 21.39 11.96
N ILE A 318 17.33 20.21 12.54
CA ILE A 318 16.13 19.93 13.36
C ILE A 318 16.46 19.71 14.85
N LYS A 319 17.66 19.24 15.21
CA LYS A 319 18.02 19.25 16.64
C LYS A 319 18.06 20.70 17.10
N PRO A 320 17.52 21.02 18.29
CA PRO A 320 17.50 22.39 18.76
C PRO A 320 18.94 22.90 18.80
N LYS A 321 19.23 23.93 17.99
CA LYS A 321 20.30 24.87 18.29
C LYS A 321 19.90 25.53 19.61
N ASN A 322 20.33 24.91 20.71
CA ASN A 322 20.36 25.33 22.10
C ASN A 322 19.26 26.28 22.62
N TRP A 323 18.51 25.74 23.57
CA TRP A 323 18.06 26.39 24.81
C TRP A 323 19.22 27.12 25.50
#